data_AF-A0A933DZ11-F1
#
_entry.id   AF-A0A933DZ11-F1
#
_cell.length_a   1.000
_cell.length_b   1.000
_cell.length_c   1.000
_cell.angle_alpha   90.00
_cell.angle_beta   90.00
_cell.angle_gamma   90.00
#
_symmetry.space_group_name_H-M   'P 1'
#
loop_
_entity.id
_entity.type
_entity.pdbx_description
1 polymer ?
#
loop_
_entity_poly.entity_id
_entity_poly.type
_entity_poly.pdbx_seq_one_letter_code
_entity_poly.pdbx_strand_id
1 'polypeptide(L)'
;MRIGRSGAVAAAEVALGKPDGYTIVLTPLSTLVIQPQILDLRYKTPDDYEPIINVVSYYPLLVVRPDARWKNIQGFVAEAKANPGKLRVGSWGRRLILVFPLLPLRLSL
;
A
#
# COMPACT_ATOMS: atom_id res chain seq x y z
N MET A 1 -16.57 -10.18 6.55
CA MET A 1 -15.55 -9.31 5.91
C MET A 1 -15.90 -7.86 6.20
N ARG A 2 -14.98 -7.08 6.77
CA ARG A 2 -15.20 -5.64 6.98
C ARG A 2 -14.52 -4.85 5.88
N ILE A 3 -15.30 -4.10 5.11
CA ILE A 3 -14.82 -3.28 4.00
C ILE A 3 -14.67 -1.83 4.48
N GLY A 4 -13.56 -1.19 4.10
CA GLY A 4 -13.35 0.23 4.41
C GLY A 4 -11.89 0.61 4.51
N ARG A 5 -11.53 1.73 3.87
CA ARG A 5 -10.22 2.39 3.97
C ARG A 5 -9.04 1.42 3.89
N SER A 6 -9.05 0.53 2.90
CA SER A 6 -7.99 -0.47 2.67
C SER A 6 -7.65 -1.32 3.91
N GLY A 7 -8.65 -1.73 4.70
CA GLY A 7 -8.47 -2.60 5.86
C GLY A 7 -8.27 -1.87 7.19
N ALA A 8 -8.11 -0.54 7.19
CA ALA A 8 -7.89 0.24 8.41
C ALA A 8 -9.02 0.13 9.44
N VAL A 9 -10.27 -0.08 8.99
CA VAL A 9 -11.41 -0.27 9.89
C VAL A 9 -11.29 -1.57 10.67
N ALA A 10 -10.91 -2.66 10.00
CA ALA A 10 -10.70 -3.95 10.64
C ALA A 10 -9.50 -3.92 11.58
N ALA A 11 -8.40 -3.28 11.17
CA ALA A 11 -7.22 -3.10 12.02
C ALA A 11 -7.55 -2.29 13.30
N ALA A 12 -8.30 -1.19 13.16
CA ALA A 12 -8.69 -0.37 14.32
C ALA A 12 -9.56 -1.13 15.33
N GLU A 13 -10.44 -2.02 14.86
CA GLU A 13 -11.28 -2.79 15.76
C GLU A 13 -10.51 -3.82 16.58
N VAL A 14 -9.50 -4.46 15.98
CA VAL A 14 -8.63 -5.38 16.72
C VAL A 14 -7.74 -4.62 17.69
N ALA A 15 -7.14 -3.51 17.25
CA ALA A 15 -6.29 -2.67 18.08
C ALA A 15 -7.03 -2.06 19.29
N LEU A 16 -8.29 -1.68 19.12
CA LEU A 16 -9.13 -1.10 20.18
C LEU A 16 -9.98 -2.14 20.91
N GLY A 17 -9.89 -3.41 20.52
CA GLY A 17 -10.64 -4.52 21.10
C GLY A 17 -10.10 -4.95 22.46
N LYS A 18 -10.75 -5.93 23.08
CA LYS A 18 -10.21 -6.56 24.29
C LYS A 18 -8.98 -7.40 23.91
N PRO A 19 -7.85 -7.28 24.63
CA PRO A 19 -6.64 -8.07 24.37
C PRO A 19 -6.76 -9.48 24.97
N ASP A 20 -7.82 -10.21 24.62
CA ASP A 20 -8.13 -11.55 25.12
C ASP A 20 -7.76 -12.68 24.14
N GLY A 21 -7.23 -12.33 22.97
CA GLY A 21 -6.81 -13.28 21.92
C GLY A 21 -7.95 -13.86 21.08
N TYR A 22 -9.21 -13.55 21.38
CA TYR A 22 -10.36 -14.03 20.59
C TYR A 22 -10.67 -13.16 19.38
N THR A 23 -10.08 -11.95 19.33
CA THR A 23 -10.21 -11.03 18.20
C THR A 23 -8.90 -10.96 17.44
N ILE A 24 -8.85 -11.57 16.25
CA ILE A 24 -7.68 -11.58 15.37
C ILE A 24 -8.02 -10.99 14.00
N VAL A 25 -7.02 -10.39 13.35
CA VAL A 25 -7.16 -9.88 11.97
C VAL A 25 -6.04 -10.39 11.08
N LEU A 26 -6.44 -10.94 9.93
CA LEU A 26 -5.53 -11.19 8.81
C LEU A 26 -5.53 -9.95 7.91
N THR A 27 -4.40 -9.25 7.88
CA THR A 27 -4.28 -7.97 7.15
C THR A 27 -2.88 -7.81 6.57
N PRO A 28 -2.72 -7.16 5.40
CA PRO A 28 -1.40 -6.91 4.84
C PRO A 28 -0.60 -5.89 5.67
N LEU A 29 0.74 -5.95 5.52
CA LEU A 29 1.69 -5.01 6.13
C LEU A 29 1.42 -3.54 5.76
N SER A 30 0.86 -3.29 4.57
CA SER A 30 0.54 -1.94 4.15
C SER A 30 -0.49 -1.27 5.06
N THR A 31 -1.45 -2.02 5.58
CA THR A 31 -2.47 -1.53 6.52
C THR A 31 -1.91 -1.36 7.91
N LEU A 32 -1.09 -2.30 8.37
CA LEU A 32 -0.51 -2.27 9.70
C LEU A 32 0.58 -1.20 9.80
N VAL A 33 1.55 -1.16 8.88
CA VAL A 33 2.75 -0.33 9.03
C VAL A 33 2.68 0.96 8.23
N ILE A 34 2.35 0.89 6.94
CA ILE A 34 2.45 2.06 6.05
C ILE A 34 1.34 3.06 6.36
N GLN A 35 0.08 2.62 6.46
CA GLN A 35 -1.03 3.54 6.62
C GLN A 35 -0.97 4.40 7.90
N PRO A 36 -0.60 3.89 9.09
CA PRO A 36 -0.44 4.73 10.28
C PRO A 36 0.67 5.78 10.18
N GLN A 37 1.64 5.62 9.28
CA GLN A 37 2.71 6.60 9.05
C GLN A 37 2.27 7.76 8.16
N ILE A 38 1.28 7.55 7.28
CA ILE A 38 0.85 8.55 6.28
C ILE A 38 -0.58 9.07 6.51
N LEU A 39 -1.36 8.40 7.36
CA LEU A 39 -2.74 8.75 7.66
C LEU A 39 -2.92 8.89 9.18
N ASP A 40 -3.78 9.82 9.56
CA ASP A 40 -4.31 9.83 10.92
C ASP A 40 -5.36 8.73 11.07
N LEU A 41 -5.04 7.74 11.90
CA LEU A 41 -5.80 6.52 12.15
C LEU A 41 -5.98 6.33 13.65
N ARG A 42 -7.02 5.56 14.01
CA ARG A 42 -7.35 5.24 15.41
C ARG A 42 -6.46 4.16 16.04
N TYR A 43 -5.47 3.70 15.30
CA TYR A 43 -4.44 2.77 15.78
C TYR A 43 -3.08 3.25 15.28
N LYS A 44 -2.05 2.90 16.02
CA LYS A 44 -0.64 3.18 15.75
C LYS A 44 0.13 1.86 15.60
N THR A 45 1.31 2.01 15.05
CA THR A 45 2.28 0.94 14.85
C THR A 45 3.56 1.29 15.56
N PRO A 46 4.23 0.33 16.23
CA PRO A 46 3.85 -1.08 16.40
C PRO A 46 3.04 -1.38 17.69
N ASP A 47 2.75 -0.38 18.51
CA ASP A 47 2.38 -0.62 19.92
C ASP A 47 0.92 -1.05 20.16
N ASP A 48 0.01 -0.83 19.20
CA ASP A 48 -1.43 -1.09 19.41
C ASP A 48 -1.86 -2.51 18.98
N TYR A 49 -0.94 -3.38 18.55
CA TYR A 49 -1.25 -4.76 18.16
C TYR A 49 -0.04 -5.69 18.29
N GLU A 50 -0.28 -6.97 18.55
CA GLU A 50 0.76 -8.00 18.61
C GLU A 50 0.81 -8.81 17.30
N PRO A 51 1.93 -8.83 16.56
CA PRO A 51 2.08 -9.69 15.37
C PRO A 51 2.15 -11.17 15.74
N ILE A 52 1.27 -12.00 15.18
CA ILE A 52 1.25 -13.45 15.45
C ILE A 52 2.09 -14.23 14.42
N ILE A 53 1.78 -14.08 13.13
CA ILE A 53 2.42 -14.85 12.05
C ILE A 53 2.33 -14.14 10.70
N ASN A 54 3.38 -14.27 9.88
CA ASN A 54 3.33 -13.91 8.46
C ASN A 54 2.93 -15.14 7.63
N VAL A 55 1.74 -15.11 7.04
CA VAL A 55 1.17 -16.21 6.25
C VAL A 55 1.59 -16.14 4.78
N VAL A 56 1.81 -14.94 4.25
CA VAL A 56 2.09 -14.72 2.82
C VAL A 56 3.08 -13.57 2.65
N SER A 57 4.16 -13.85 1.92
CA SER A 57 5.08 -12.83 1.42
C SER A 57 4.96 -12.73 -0.10
N TYR A 58 4.87 -11.51 -0.63
CA TYR A 58 4.83 -11.25 -2.06
C TYR A 58 5.67 -10.02 -2.40
N TYR A 59 6.28 -10.05 -3.58
CA TYR A 59 7.03 -8.92 -4.11
C TYR A 59 6.16 -8.16 -5.11
N PRO A 60 5.97 -6.84 -4.93
CA PRO A 60 5.27 -6.05 -5.92
C PRO A 60 6.10 -5.96 -7.20
N LEU A 61 5.42 -6.13 -8.34
CA LEU A 61 6.04 -6.08 -9.66
C LEU A 61 5.51 -4.87 -10.44
N LEU A 62 6.41 -4.16 -11.12
CA LEU A 62 6.02 -3.21 -12.16
C LEU A 62 5.83 -3.97 -13.46
N VAL A 63 4.61 -3.93 -13.99
CA VAL A 63 4.25 -4.62 -15.22
C VAL A 63 3.75 -3.60 -16.24
N VAL A 64 4.12 -3.79 -17.49
CA VAL A 64 3.66 -2.99 -18.64
C VAL A 64 2.88 -3.88 -19.59
N ARG A 65 2.07 -3.28 -20.47
CA ARG A 65 1.40 -4.03 -21.53
C ARG A 65 2.44 -4.70 -22.45
N PRO A 66 2.14 -5.87 -23.05
CA PRO A 66 3.09 -6.55 -23.94
C PRO A 66 3.58 -5.72 -25.13
N ASP A 67 2.73 -4.81 -25.63
CA ASP A 67 3.02 -3.87 -26.73
C ASP A 67 3.68 -2.56 -26.26
N ALA A 68 4.04 -2.46 -24.98
CA ALA A 68 4.70 -1.27 -24.46
C ALA A 68 6.08 -1.06 -25.11
N ARG A 69 6.40 0.22 -25.36
CA ARG A 69 7.68 0.65 -25.91
C ARG A 69 8.86 0.47 -24.94
N TRP A 70 8.59 0.35 -23.64
CA TRP A 70 9.63 0.17 -22.63
C TRP A 70 10.06 -1.29 -22.55
N LYS A 71 11.33 -1.56 -22.83
CA LYS A 71 11.94 -2.90 -22.70
C LYS A 71 12.68 -3.11 -21.38
N ASN A 72 12.83 -2.04 -20.59
CA ASN A 72 13.46 -2.06 -19.29
C ASN A 72 12.94 -0.88 -18.44
N ILE A 73 13.24 -0.91 -17.15
CA ILE A 73 12.81 0.12 -16.19
C ILE A 73 13.45 1.48 -16.49
N GLN A 74 14.68 1.50 -17.01
CA GLN A 74 15.42 2.73 -17.30
C GLN A 74 14.72 3.55 -18.38
N GLY A 75 14.23 2.91 -19.45
CA GLY A 75 13.47 3.55 -20.51
C GLY A 75 12.13 4.09 -20.01
N PHE A 76 11.45 3.36 -19.12
CA PHE A 76 10.23 3.84 -18.48
C PHE A 76 10.47 5.09 -17.62
N VAL A 77 11.51 5.06 -16.77
CA VAL A 77 11.86 6.19 -15.89
C VAL A 77 12.32 7.41 -16.69
N ALA A 78 13.11 7.21 -17.75
CA ALA A 78 13.57 8.29 -18.62
C ALA A 78 12.38 9.02 -19.27
N GLU A 79 11.40 8.27 -19.80
CA GLU A 79 10.21 8.88 -20.38
C GLU A 79 9.33 9.57 -19.32
N ALA A 80 9.15 8.94 -18.16
CA ALA A 80 8.39 9.50 -17.05
C ALA A 80 8.95 10.85 -16.60
N LYS A 81 10.28 10.98 -16.55
CA LYS A 81 10.98 12.24 -16.23
C LYS A 81 10.87 13.26 -17.34
N ALA A 82 10.99 12.84 -18.61
CA ALA A 82 10.87 13.74 -19.76
C ALA A 82 9.44 14.25 -19.99
N ASN A 83 8.42 13.49 -19.57
CA ASN A 83 7.00 13.78 -19.80
C ASN A 83 6.19 13.68 -18.49
N PRO A 84 6.41 14.60 -17.52
CA PRO A 84 5.72 14.57 -16.24
C PRO A 84 4.19 14.63 -16.43
N GLY A 85 3.46 13.71 -15.78
CA GLY A 85 1.99 13.67 -15.80
C GLY A 85 1.35 13.04 -17.05
N LYS A 86 2.13 12.65 -18.08
CA LYS A 86 1.58 11.97 -19.27
C LYS A 86 1.42 10.46 -19.08
N LEU A 87 2.21 9.86 -18.19
CA LEU A 87 2.13 8.43 -17.89
C LEU A 87 1.10 8.14 -16.81
N ARG A 88 0.27 7.12 -17.04
CA ARG A 88 -0.67 6.59 -16.04
C ARG A 88 -0.11 5.30 -15.46
N VAL A 89 -0.10 5.21 -14.14
CA VAL A 89 0.35 4.03 -13.39
C VAL A 89 -0.81 3.57 -12.52
N GLY A 90 -1.25 2.32 -12.72
CA GLY A 90 -2.21 1.68 -11.84
C GLY A 90 -1.56 1.35 -10.50
N SER A 91 -2.27 1.60 -9.40
CA SER A 91 -1.85 1.20 -8.06
C SER A 91 -3.01 0.53 -7.33
N TRP A 92 -2.68 -0.28 -6.32
CA TRP A 92 -3.65 -0.98 -5.46
C TRP A 92 -4.51 -0.03 -4.61
N GLY A 93 -4.23 1.28 -4.62
CA GLY A 93 -5.01 2.33 -3.99
C GLY A 93 -4.24 3.64 -3.96
N ARG A 94 -4.97 4.77 -4.03
CA ARG A 94 -4.39 6.14 -4.10
C ARG A 94 -3.41 6.49 -2.97
N ARG A 95 -3.55 5.82 -1.82
CA ARG A 95 -2.70 5.96 -0.62
C ARG A 95 -1.86 4.72 -0.35
N LEU A 96 -2.04 3.66 -1.15
CA LEU A 96 -1.24 2.43 -1.12
C LEU A 96 -0.09 2.53 -2.14
N ILE A 97 0.50 3.72 -2.26
CA ILE A 97 1.73 3.87 -3.01
C ILE A 97 2.78 3.17 -2.18
N LEU A 98 3.10 1.93 -2.56
CA LEU A 98 4.42 1.35 -2.29
C LEU A 98 5.41 2.44 -2.63
N VAL A 99 6.19 2.87 -1.64
CA VAL A 99 7.11 4.00 -1.69
C VAL A 99 8.10 3.81 -2.85
N PHE A 100 7.66 4.11 -4.06
CA PHE A 100 8.49 4.53 -5.15
C PHE A 100 8.67 6.02 -4.91
N PRO A 101 9.87 6.50 -4.59
CA PRO A 101 10.14 7.93 -4.56
C PRO A 101 10.12 8.44 -6.00
N LEU A 102 8.93 8.58 -6.57
CA LEU A 102 8.63 9.19 -7.86
C LEU A 102 7.65 10.36 -7.67
N LEU A 103 7.75 11.06 -6.54
CA LEU A 103 7.28 12.44 -6.44
C LEU A 103 8.07 13.23 -7.51
N PRO A 104 7.47 13.73 -8.61
CA PRO A 104 6.12 14.26 -8.75
C PRO A 104 5.40 13.75 -10.03
N LEU A 105 4.96 12.49 -10.06
CA LEU A 105 3.98 12.07 -11.06
C LEU A 105 2.58 12.29 -10.49
N ARG A 106 1.96 13.43 -10.86
CA ARG A 106 0.56 13.74 -10.55
C ARG A 106 -0.32 12.60 -11.06
N LEU A 107 -0.85 11.78 -10.15
CA LEU A 107 -1.88 10.79 -10.44
C LEU A 107 -3.17 11.51 -10.85
N SER A 108 -3.54 11.42 -12.12
CA SER A 108 -4.87 11.83 -12.59
C SER A 108 -5.88 10.73 -12.26
N LEU A 109 -6.75 11.05 -11.29
CA LEU A 109 -7.95 10.33 -10.84
C LEU A 109 -7.69 8.95 -10.22
#